data_AF-A0A3D4BE82-F1
#
_entry.id   AF-A0A3D4BE82-F1
#
_cell.length_a   1.000
_cell.length_b   1.000
_cell.length_c   1.000
_cell.angle_alpha   90.00
_cell.angle_beta   90.00
_cell.angle_gamma   90.00
#
_symmetry.space_group_name_H-M   'P 1'
#
loop_
_entity.id
_entity.type
_entity.pdbx_description
1 polymer ?
#
loop_
_entity_poly.entity_id
_entity_poly.type
_entity_poly.pdbx_seq_one_letter_code
_entity_poly.pdbx_strand_id
1 'polypeptide(L)'
;HHTELIHVGDRIGLNILIEDSDPALGFEIDTYWIQYGGGDPTVWITKVKDRCPIIHFKDLAVVGREQVMAEIGEGNMNWPGIVAACE
;
A
#
# COMPACT_ATOMS: atom_id res chain seq x y z
N HIS A 1 -1.38 9.15 -4.70
CA HIS A 1 -0.55 7.93 -4.58
C HIS A 1 -1.15 6.72 -5.29
N HIS A 2 -2.48 6.48 -5.28
CA HIS A 2 -3.04 5.32 -5.99
C HIS A 2 -2.65 5.19 -7.48
N THR A 3 -2.32 6.30 -8.15
CA THR A 3 -1.82 6.32 -9.52
C THR A 3 -0.52 5.53 -9.71
N GLU A 4 0.26 5.29 -8.67
CA GLU A 4 1.46 4.44 -8.72
C GLU A 4 1.11 2.97 -8.98
N LEU A 5 -0.14 2.53 -8.73
CA LEU A 5 -0.60 1.17 -9.02
C LEU A 5 -1.15 0.98 -10.43
N ILE A 6 -1.20 2.02 -11.27
CA ILE A 6 -1.60 1.87 -12.68
C ILE A 6 -0.49 1.20 -13.50
N HIS A 7 -0.88 0.65 -14.65
CA HIS A 7 0.08 0.17 -15.64
C HIS A 7 0.80 1.32 -16.35
N VAL A 8 2.12 1.22 -16.41
CA VAL A 8 3.01 2.04 -17.23
C VAL A 8 3.70 1.09 -18.20
N GLY A 9 3.12 0.95 -19.40
CA GLY A 9 3.46 -0.13 -20.31
C GLY A 9 2.95 -1.47 -19.79
N ASP A 10 3.83 -2.46 -19.68
CA ASP A 10 3.54 -3.81 -19.18
C ASP A 10 3.75 -3.98 -17.67
N ARG A 11 4.34 -2.97 -17.01
CA ARG A 11 4.66 -3.00 -15.56
C ARG A 11 3.73 -2.07 -14.77
N ILE A 12 3.58 -2.34 -13.48
CA ILE A 12 2.94 -1.43 -12.53
C ILE A 12 3.92 -0.33 -12.15
N GLY A 13 3.49 0.93 -12.07
CA GLY A 13 4.35 2.08 -11.76
C GLY A 13 5.19 1.90 -10.48
N LEU A 14 4.57 1.42 -9.39
CA LEU A 14 5.26 1.16 -8.13
C LEU A 14 6.28 0.03 -8.25
N ASN A 15 6.05 -0.97 -9.11
CA ASN A 15 7.06 -2.00 -9.39
C ASN A 15 8.28 -1.41 -10.08
N ILE A 16 8.08 -0.51 -11.05
CA ILE A 16 9.19 0.21 -11.70
C ILE A 16 10.01 0.97 -10.65
N LEU A 17 9.35 1.71 -9.75
CA LEU A 17 10.04 2.43 -8.69
C LEU A 17 10.82 1.49 -7.77
N ILE A 18 10.24 0.36 -7.36
CA ILE A 18 10.90 -0.61 -6.46
C ILE A 18 12.11 -1.25 -7.15
N GLU A 19 11.94 -1.71 -8.38
CA GLU A 19 12.91 -2.54 -9.10
C GLU A 19 14.05 -1.71 -9.71
N ASP A 20 13.78 -0.46 -10.11
CA ASP A 20 14.72 0.34 -10.90
C ASP A 20 15.38 1.49 -10.09
N SER A 21 14.99 1.67 -8.82
CA SER A 21 15.60 2.68 -7.94
C SER A 21 16.85 2.18 -7.22
N ASP A 22 17.67 3.13 -6.76
CA ASP A 22 18.83 2.85 -5.90
C ASP A 22 18.40 2.06 -4.65
N PRO A 23 19.07 0.95 -4.29
CA PRO A 23 18.75 0.17 -3.09
C PRO A 23 18.75 0.97 -1.77
N ALA A 24 19.48 2.08 -1.71
CA ALA A 24 19.49 2.99 -0.56
C ALA A 24 18.23 3.86 -0.46
N LEU A 25 17.42 3.96 -1.53
CA LEU A 25 16.12 4.62 -1.47
C LEU A 25 15.16 3.75 -0.67
N GLY A 26 14.62 4.32 0.41
CA GLY A 26 13.56 3.71 1.21
C GLY A 26 12.17 3.99 0.64
N PHE A 27 11.22 3.15 1.02
CA PHE A 27 9.80 3.30 0.77
C PHE A 27 9.05 3.53 2.09
N GLU A 28 7.89 4.18 1.98
CA GLU A 28 6.89 4.25 3.04
C GLU A 28 5.57 3.82 2.41
N ILE A 29 5.10 2.62 2.77
CA ILE A 29 3.83 2.11 2.25
C ILE A 29 2.68 2.77 3.02
N ASP A 30 1.78 3.43 2.31
CA ASP A 30 0.50 3.94 2.85
C ASP A 30 -0.61 2.93 2.57
N THR A 31 -1.19 2.38 3.64
CA THR A 31 -2.15 1.27 3.55
C THR A 31 -3.40 1.68 2.78
N TYR A 32 -3.90 2.91 2.98
CA TYR A 32 -5.09 3.41 2.28
C TYR A 32 -4.84 3.50 0.79
N TRP A 33 -3.72 4.10 0.37
CA TRP A 33 -3.49 4.34 -1.06
C TRP A 33 -3.20 3.05 -1.84
N ILE A 34 -2.57 2.07 -1.21
CA ILE A 34 -2.44 0.74 -1.80
C ILE A 34 -3.82 0.11 -2.00
N GLN A 35 -4.66 0.06 -0.96
CA GLN A 35 -6.01 -0.51 -1.04
C GLN A 35 -6.89 0.23 -2.06
N TYR A 36 -6.85 1.57 -2.04
CA TYR A 36 -7.61 2.44 -2.94
C TYR A 36 -7.19 2.23 -4.41
N GLY A 37 -5.90 1.99 -4.66
CA GLY A 37 -5.38 1.64 -5.98
C GLY A 37 -5.65 0.19 -6.40
N GLY A 38 -6.37 -0.59 -5.59
CA GLY A 38 -6.71 -1.99 -5.85
C GLY A 38 -5.61 -3.00 -5.48
N GLY A 39 -4.54 -2.56 -4.81
CA GLY A 39 -3.49 -3.42 -4.29
C GLY A 39 -3.82 -3.97 -2.90
N ASP A 40 -3.19 -5.08 -2.54
CA ASP A 40 -3.22 -5.64 -1.18
C ASP A 40 -2.05 -5.08 -0.37
N PRO A 41 -2.27 -4.29 0.69
CA PRO A 41 -1.20 -3.74 1.51
C PRO A 41 -0.23 -4.80 2.04
N THR A 42 -0.70 -6.01 2.38
CA THR A 42 0.16 -7.08 2.91
C THR A 42 1.23 -7.52 1.89
N VAL A 43 0.85 -7.58 0.62
CA VAL A 43 1.75 -7.94 -0.49
C VAL A 43 2.80 -6.85 -0.70
N TRP A 44 2.37 -5.59 -0.70
CA TRP A 44 3.28 -4.47 -0.95
C TRP A 44 4.25 -4.24 0.20
N ILE A 45 3.79 -4.33 1.45
CA ILE A 45 4.66 -4.27 2.65
C ILE A 45 5.72 -5.36 2.56
N THR A 46 5.31 -6.61 2.29
CA THR A 46 6.25 -7.74 2.17
C THR A 46 7.26 -7.53 1.04
N LYS A 47 6.82 -6.96 -0.09
CA LYS A 47 7.68 -6.74 -1.27
C LYS A 47 8.83 -5.76 -0.99
N VAL A 48 8.62 -4.78 -0.11
CA VAL A 48 9.63 -3.76 0.22
C VAL A 48 10.17 -3.88 1.66
N LYS A 49 9.99 -5.03 2.33
CA LYS A 49 10.31 -5.20 3.75
C LYS A 49 11.71 -4.73 4.15
N ASP A 50 12.72 -4.96 3.31
CA ASP A 50 14.12 -4.62 3.61
C ASP A 50 14.44 -3.15 3.31
N ARG A 51 13.48 -2.40 2.74
CA ARG A 51 13.60 -1.00 2.32
C ARG A 51 12.47 -0.12 2.85
N CYS A 52 11.65 -0.61 3.79
CA CYS A 52 10.46 0.09 4.28
C CYS A 52 10.41 0.13 5.81
N PRO A 53 11.17 1.04 6.46
CA PRO A 53 11.30 1.06 7.92
C PRO A 53 10.04 1.57 8.64
N ILE A 54 9.15 2.25 7.93
CA ILE A 54 7.95 2.89 8.46
C ILE A 54 6.78 2.56 7.53
N ILE A 55 5.64 2.22 8.13
CA ILE A 55 4.36 2.04 7.42
C ILE A 55 3.41 3.16 7.85
N HIS A 56 2.74 3.78 6.88
CA HIS A 56 1.76 4.82 7.12
C HIS A 56 0.36 4.22 7.19
N PHE A 57 -0.14 4.00 8.41
CA PHE A 57 -1.48 3.44 8.61
C PHE A 57 -2.56 4.48 8.33
N LYS A 58 -3.44 4.12 7.41
CA LYS A 58 -4.71 4.78 7.10
C LYS A 58 -5.74 3.73 6.72
N ASP A 59 -6.95 3.88 7.25
CA ASP A 59 -8.04 2.94 6.99
C ASP A 59 -8.94 3.43 5.85
N LEU A 60 -9.59 2.47 5.21
CA LEU A 60 -10.50 2.67 4.10
C LEU A 60 -11.83 2.01 4.43
N ALA A 61 -12.90 2.81 4.40
CA ALA A 61 -14.27 2.32 4.48
C ALA A 61 -14.95 2.38 3.10
N VAL A 62 -15.92 1.49 2.88
CA VAL A 62 -16.80 1.49 1.72
C VAL A 62 -18.18 1.99 2.14
N VAL A 63 -18.59 3.14 1.63
CA VAL A 63 -19.89 3.76 1.90
C VAL A 63 -20.69 3.82 0.61
N GLY A 64 -21.64 2.89 0.46
CA GLY A 64 -22.39 2.72 -0.77
C GLY A 64 -21.50 2.22 -1.91
N ARG A 65 -21.20 3.09 -2.89
CA ARG A 65 -20.31 2.80 -4.02
C ARG A 65 -18.97 3.54 -3.94
N GLU A 66 -18.80 4.36 -2.91
CA GLU A 66 -17.61 5.20 -2.73
C GLU A 66 -16.66 4.58 -1.72
N GLN A 67 -15.36 4.77 -1.95
CA GLN A 67 -14.31 4.49 -0.98
C GLN A 67 -13.95 5.79 -0.26
N VAL A 68 -13.93 5.77 1.07
CA VAL A 68 -13.65 6.94 1.91
C VAL A 68 -12.59 6.60 2.95
N MET A 69 -11.85 7.61 3.40
CA MET A 69 -10.94 7.45 4.54
C MET A 69 -11.73 7.21 5.82
N ALA A 70 -11.18 6.38 6.70
CA ALA A 70 -11.73 6.11 8.02
C ALA A 70 -10.64 6.16 9.10
N GLU A 71 -11.07 6.30 10.36
CA GLU A 71 -10.20 6.06 11.52
C GLU A 71 -9.75 4.59 11.53
N ILE A 72 -8.57 4.33 12.10
CA ILE A 72 -8.00 2.98 12.16
C ILE A 72 -8.93 2.04 12.93
N GLY A 73 -9.40 0.98 12.25
CA GLY A 73 -10.29 -0.04 12.82
C GLY A 73 -11.77 0.20 12.50
N GLU A 74 -12.13 1.36 11.97
CA GLU A 74 -13.50 1.71 11.59
C GLU A 74 -13.80 1.46 10.10
N GLY A 75 -12.77 1.06 9.32
CA GLY A 75 -12.91 0.71 7.91
C GLY A 75 -13.10 -0.78 7.63
N ASN A 76 -12.78 -1.16 6.39
CA ASN A 76 -12.95 -2.51 5.85
C ASN A 76 -11.61 -3.21 5.56
N MET A 77 -10.50 -2.66 6.04
CA MET A 77 -9.17 -3.19 5.76
C MET A 77 -8.82 -4.41 6.65
N ASN A 78 -7.99 -5.31 6.11
CA ASN A 78 -7.51 -6.50 6.83
C ASN A 78 -6.38 -6.14 7.83
N TRP A 79 -6.73 -5.45 8.91
CA TRP A 79 -5.75 -5.04 9.92
C TRP A 79 -4.92 -6.19 10.53
N PRO A 80 -5.49 -7.36 10.87
CA PRO A 80 -4.67 -8.47 11.36
C PRO A 80 -3.58 -8.90 10.36
N GLY A 81 -3.91 -8.98 9.07
CA GLY A 81 -2.93 -9.30 8.04
C GLY A 81 -1.92 -8.17 7.81
N ILE A 82 -2.36 -6.92 7.84
CA ILE A 82 -1.49 -5.74 7.67
C ILE A 82 -0.47 -5.65 8.78
N VAL A 83 -0.90 -5.80 10.04
CA VAL A 83 0.00 -5.77 11.20
C VAL A 83 0.97 -6.95 11.16
N ALA A 84 0.51 -8.16 10.84
CA ALA A 84 1.38 -9.33 10.70
C ALA A 84 2.42 -9.16 9.58
N ALA A 85 2.09 -8.45 8.50
CA ALA A 85 3.04 -8.17 7.42
C ALA A 85 4.15 -7.16 7.81
N CYS A 86 3.98 -6.45 8.93
CA CYS A 86 4.97 -5.50 9.45
C CYS A 86 6.02 -6.14 10.38
N GLU A 87 5.87 -7.42 10.73
CA GLU A 87 6.82 -8.20 11.55
C GLU A 87 7.95 -8.82 10.70
#